data_AF-A0A7W6Q7S2-F1
#
_entry.id   AF-A0A7W6Q7S2-F1
#
_cell.length_a   1.000
_cell.length_b   1.000
_cell.length_c   1.000
_cell.angle_alpha   90.00
_cell.angle_beta   90.00
_cell.angle_gamma   90.00
#
_symmetry.space_group_name_H-M   'P 1'
#
loop_
_entity.id
_entity.type
_entity.pdbx_description
1 polymer ?
#
loop_
_entity_poly.entity_id
_entity_poly.type
_entity_poly.pdbx_seq_one_letter_code
_entity_poly.pdbx_strand_id
1 'polypeptide(L)'
;MKNELTVAENLEFWQSFLSSPGAAGLPVEDAAEAVGLSGITHLPFGYLSAGQQRRFAFAKLLVAHRPVWILDEPTAALDASADRLFAGLIEAHLAKGGIVLAATHQPLGLKNAQELKMTGFAGVDQGVWG
;
A
#
# COMPACT_ATOMS: atom_id res chain seq x y z
N MET A 1 -8.06 10.01 -4.92
CA MET A 1 -8.33 10.85 -3.73
C MET A 1 -8.89 12.16 -4.19
N LYS A 2 -9.67 12.83 -3.35
CA LYS A 2 -10.13 14.18 -3.68
C LYS A 2 -9.05 15.16 -3.24
N ASN A 3 -8.42 15.85 -4.20
CA ASN A 3 -7.26 16.71 -3.97
C ASN A 3 -7.53 17.87 -3.01
N GLU A 4 -8.78 18.35 -2.99
CA GLU A 4 -9.26 19.44 -2.14
C GLU A 4 -9.47 19.01 -0.68
N LEU A 5 -9.75 17.72 -0.46
CA LEU A 5 -9.95 17.20 0.90
C LEU A 5 -8.60 16.97 1.57
N THR A 6 -8.57 17.21 2.87
CA THR A 6 -7.43 16.91 3.72
C THR A 6 -7.10 15.43 3.72
N VAL A 7 -5.88 15.11 4.17
CA VAL A 7 -5.47 13.72 4.38
C VAL A 7 -6.39 13.01 5.37
N ALA A 8 -6.77 13.67 6.47
CA ALA A 8 -7.72 13.15 7.45
C ALA A 8 -9.09 12.86 6.80
N GLU A 9 -9.69 13.84 6.13
CA GLU A 9 -11.00 13.69 5.49
C GLU A 9 -11.03 12.58 4.44
N ASN A 10 -9.96 12.42 3.64
CA ASN A 10 -9.88 11.30 2.70
C ASN A 10 -9.81 9.96 3.45
N LEU A 11 -9.05 9.85 4.55
CA LEU A 11 -8.96 8.62 5.34
C LEU A 11 -10.26 8.28 6.06
N GLU A 12 -10.93 9.26 6.65
CA GLU A 12 -12.26 9.12 7.26
C GLU A 12 -13.30 8.65 6.24
N PHE A 13 -13.26 9.22 5.03
CA PHE A 13 -14.11 8.76 3.94
C PHE A 13 -13.87 7.27 3.65
N TRP A 14 -12.62 6.83 3.50
CA TRP A 14 -12.35 5.40 3.24
C TRP A 14 -12.69 4.51 4.41
N GLN A 15 -12.44 4.96 5.64
CA GLN A 15 -12.81 4.23 6.85
C GLN A 15 -14.33 4.00 6.87
N SER A 16 -15.14 5.06 6.70
CA SER A 16 -16.59 4.93 6.70
C SER A 16 -17.12 4.11 5.51
N PHE A 17 -16.57 4.32 4.31
CA PHE A 17 -17.02 3.66 3.09
C PHE A 17 -16.67 2.16 3.04
N LEU A 18 -15.53 1.77 3.61
CA LEU A 18 -15.03 0.39 3.58
C LEU A 18 -15.17 -0.34 4.93
N SER A 19 -15.77 0.29 5.94
CA SER A 19 -16.05 -0.37 7.22
C SER A 19 -16.95 -1.59 7.01
N SER A 20 -16.54 -2.72 7.60
CA SER A 20 -17.33 -3.95 7.62
C SER A 20 -17.59 -4.37 9.07
N PRO A 21 -18.81 -4.87 9.40
CA PRO A 21 -19.09 -5.41 10.72
C PRO A 21 -18.07 -6.52 11.07
N GLY A 22 -17.42 -6.39 12.23
CA GLY A 22 -16.44 -7.38 12.72
C GLY A 22 -15.01 -7.24 12.17
N ALA A 23 -14.73 -6.26 11.30
CA ALA A 23 -13.38 -5.99 10.78
C ALA A 23 -13.05 -4.50 10.91
N ALA A 24 -12.78 -4.06 12.14
CA ALA A 24 -12.36 -2.68 12.40
C ALA A 24 -10.91 -2.47 11.93
N GLY A 25 -10.69 -1.44 11.11
CA GLY A 25 -9.35 -0.91 10.87
C GLY A 25 -8.85 -0.06 12.03
N LEU A 26 -7.66 0.52 11.86
CA LEU A 26 -7.11 1.48 12.82
C LEU A 26 -7.90 2.80 12.78
N PRO A 27 -7.94 3.56 13.90
CA PRO A 27 -8.26 4.99 13.89
C PRO A 27 -7.45 5.75 12.85
N VAL A 28 -8.00 6.86 12.35
CA VAL A 28 -7.38 7.65 11.27
C VAL A 28 -6.01 8.19 11.70
N GLU A 29 -5.91 8.66 12.96
CA GLU A 29 -4.68 9.16 13.55
C GLU A 29 -3.60 8.07 13.64
N ASP A 30 -3.95 6.90 14.15
CA ASP A 30 -3.04 5.74 14.28
C ASP A 30 -2.56 5.26 12.91
N ALA A 31 -3.46 5.23 11.91
CA ALA A 31 -3.12 4.86 10.55
C ALA A 31 -2.17 5.88 9.90
N ALA A 32 -2.41 7.18 10.12
CA ALA A 32 -1.55 8.24 9.62
C ALA A 32 -0.16 8.21 10.30
N GLU A 33 -0.09 7.89 11.58
CA GLU A 33 1.15 7.71 12.33
C GLU A 33 1.96 6.52 11.83
N ALA A 34 1.31 5.38 11.63
CA ALA A 34 1.93 4.17 11.11
C ALA A 34 2.59 4.36 9.74
N VAL A 35 2.21 5.40 8.99
CA VAL A 35 2.84 5.75 7.70
C VAL A 35 3.62 7.08 7.72
N GLY A 36 3.82 7.69 8.89
CA GLY A 36 4.59 8.92 9.06
C GLY A 36 3.94 10.15 8.39
N LEU A 37 2.61 10.26 8.45
CA LEU A 37 1.81 11.38 7.93
C LEU A 37 1.13 12.21 9.04
N SER A 38 1.32 11.89 10.34
CA SER A 38 0.62 12.57 11.45
C SER A 38 0.74 14.09 11.43
N GLY A 39 1.91 14.63 11.09
CA GLY A 39 2.15 16.08 11.07
C GLY A 39 1.48 16.83 9.92
N ILE A 40 0.85 16.13 8.97
CA ILE A 40 0.27 16.71 7.75
C ILE A 40 -1.16 16.26 7.47
N THR A 41 -1.84 15.65 8.43
CA THR A 41 -3.22 15.16 8.28
C THR A 41 -4.21 16.27 7.90
N HIS A 42 -3.94 17.51 8.32
CA HIS A 42 -4.71 18.71 8.04
C HIS A 42 -4.46 19.33 6.66
N LEU A 43 -3.44 18.88 5.91
CA LEU A 43 -3.13 19.43 4.58
C LEU A 43 -4.02 18.78 3.52
N PRO A 44 -4.46 19.53 2.49
CA PRO A 44 -5.15 18.96 1.33
C PRO A 44 -4.29 17.90 0.63
N PHE A 45 -4.89 16.81 0.18
CA PHE A 45 -4.20 15.70 -0.46
C PHE A 45 -3.36 16.13 -1.67
N GLY A 46 -3.85 17.14 -2.42
CA GLY A 46 -3.13 17.68 -3.59
C GLY A 46 -1.75 18.27 -3.30
N TYR A 47 -1.44 18.56 -2.02
CA TYR A 47 -0.15 19.12 -1.59
C TYR A 47 0.88 18.03 -1.26
N LEU A 48 0.47 16.76 -1.23
CA LEU A 48 1.36 15.65 -0.91
C LEU A 48 2.36 15.43 -2.04
N SER A 49 3.64 15.25 -1.68
CA SER A 49 4.65 14.73 -2.59
C SER A 49 4.30 13.30 -3.04
N ALA A 50 4.86 12.84 -4.15
CA ALA A 50 4.61 11.48 -4.65
C ALA A 50 4.88 10.38 -3.59
N GLY A 51 5.94 10.54 -2.78
CA GLY A 51 6.25 9.62 -1.68
C GLY A 51 5.22 9.67 -0.55
N GLN A 52 4.67 10.85 -0.24
CA GLN A 52 3.59 10.97 0.74
C GLN A 52 2.27 10.39 0.21
N GLN A 53 1.93 10.60 -1.07
CA GLN A 53 0.75 9.99 -1.69
C GLN A 53 0.83 8.45 -1.68
N ARG A 54 2.02 7.88 -1.84
CA ARG A 54 2.23 6.44 -1.71
C ARG A 54 2.08 5.95 -0.27
N ARG A 55 2.63 6.68 0.71
CA ARG A 55 2.40 6.39 2.14
C ARG A 55 0.92 6.50 2.52
N PHE A 56 0.20 7.47 1.95
CA PHE A 56 -1.25 7.58 2.08
C PHE A 56 -1.98 6.33 1.56
N ALA A 57 -1.51 5.74 0.45
CA ALA A 57 -2.11 4.52 -0.09
C ALA A 57 -2.07 3.35 0.90
N PHE A 58 -1.03 3.25 1.73
CA PHE A 58 -0.95 2.28 2.82
C PHE A 58 -1.83 2.65 4.01
N ALA A 59 -1.92 3.94 4.38
CA ALA A 59 -2.83 4.36 5.45
C ALA A 59 -4.28 3.91 5.18
N LYS A 60 -4.72 3.89 3.92
CA LYS A 60 -6.01 3.32 3.53
C LYS A 60 -6.19 1.85 3.90
N LEU A 61 -5.16 1.03 3.71
CA LEU A 61 -5.19 -0.40 4.06
C LEU A 61 -5.27 -0.59 5.58
N LEU A 62 -4.80 0.39 6.35
CA LEU A 62 -4.83 0.37 7.80
C LEU A 62 -6.17 0.83 8.36
N VAL A 63 -6.77 1.90 7.84
CA VAL A 63 -8.09 2.39 8.31
C VAL A 63 -9.24 1.47 7.93
N ALA A 64 -9.07 0.63 6.90
CA ALA A 64 -10.04 -0.35 6.48
C ALA A 64 -9.37 -1.73 6.40
N HIS A 65 -9.52 -2.53 7.46
CA HIS A 65 -8.90 -3.84 7.53
C HIS A 65 -9.32 -4.72 6.32
N ARG A 66 -8.32 -5.31 5.66
CA ARG A 66 -8.50 -6.30 4.58
C ARG A 66 -7.56 -7.47 4.81
N PRO A 67 -8.06 -8.72 4.82
CA PRO A 67 -7.20 -9.89 5.05
C PRO A 67 -6.25 -10.13 3.88
N VAL A 68 -6.61 -9.70 2.66
CA VAL A 68 -5.78 -9.86 1.45
C VAL A 68 -5.41 -8.48 0.90
N TRP A 69 -4.12 -8.22 0.75
CA TRP A 69 -3.58 -7.02 0.11
C TRP A 69 -3.05 -7.39 -1.28
N ILE A 70 -3.44 -6.62 -2.29
CA ILE A 70 -2.90 -6.71 -3.64
C ILE A 70 -2.15 -5.40 -3.90
N LEU A 71 -0.85 -5.50 -4.11
CA LEU A 71 0.06 -4.37 -4.20
C LEU A 71 0.73 -4.38 -5.57
N ASP A 72 0.63 -3.26 -6.29
CA ASP A 72 1.30 -3.08 -7.58
C ASP A 72 2.43 -2.05 -7.41
N GLU A 73 3.66 -2.51 -7.62
CA GLU A 73 4.90 -1.73 -7.45
C GLU A 73 4.94 -0.91 -6.13
N PRO A 74 4.74 -1.55 -4.96
CA PRO A 74 4.56 -0.85 -3.69
C PRO A 74 5.81 -0.07 -3.24
N THR A 75 6.99 -0.47 -3.69
CA THR A 75 8.29 0.12 -3.32
C THR A 75 8.90 1.00 -4.42
N ALA A 76 8.24 1.14 -5.58
CA ALA A 76 8.81 1.93 -6.68
C ALA A 76 9.06 3.38 -6.25
N ALA A 77 10.24 3.94 -6.55
CA ALA A 77 10.61 5.32 -6.26
C ALA A 77 10.52 5.74 -4.77
N LEU A 78 10.79 4.82 -3.85
CA LEU A 78 10.89 5.09 -2.42
C LEU A 78 12.35 5.09 -1.96
N ASP A 79 12.63 5.85 -0.91
CA ASP A 79 13.94 5.83 -0.25
C ASP A 79 14.02 4.63 0.73
N ALA A 80 15.24 4.29 1.14
CA ALA A 80 15.49 3.15 2.02
C ALA A 80 14.77 3.24 3.38
N SER A 81 14.35 4.43 3.82
CA SER A 81 13.58 4.59 5.06
C SER A 81 12.12 4.18 4.87
N ALA A 82 11.55 4.56 3.73
CA ALA A 82 10.18 4.18 3.36
C ALA A 82 10.08 2.68 3.05
N ASP A 83 11.09 2.06 2.44
CA ASP A 83 11.11 0.61 2.24
C ASP A 83 11.00 -0.18 3.56
N ARG A 84 11.74 0.24 4.59
CA ARG A 84 11.68 -0.39 5.92
C ARG A 84 10.32 -0.24 6.57
N LEU A 85 9.71 0.94 6.44
CA LEU A 85 8.36 1.21 6.91
C LEU A 85 7.35 0.25 6.26
N PHE A 86 7.39 0.12 4.93
CA PHE A 86 6.46 -0.76 4.20
C PHE A 86 6.69 -2.24 4.50
N ALA A 87 7.95 -2.67 4.58
CA ALA A 87 8.28 -4.03 5.00
C ALA A 87 7.70 -4.33 6.40
N GLY A 88 7.85 -3.40 7.35
CA GLY A 88 7.28 -3.54 8.70
C GLY A 88 5.75 -3.62 8.70
N LEU A 89 5.07 -2.82 7.89
CA LEU A 89 3.60 -2.88 7.75
C LEU A 89 3.14 -4.21 7.14
N ILE A 90 3.84 -4.71 6.13
CA ILE A 90 3.56 -6.01 5.51
C ILE A 90 3.79 -7.14 6.52
N GLU A 91 4.93 -7.14 7.23
CA GLU A 91 5.23 -8.14 8.25
C GLU A 91 4.18 -8.15 9.37
N ALA A 92 3.75 -6.98 9.84
CA ALA A 92 2.69 -6.86 10.84
C ALA A 92 1.34 -7.40 10.33
N HIS A 93 1.02 -7.19 9.05
CA HIS A 93 -0.18 -7.74 8.42
C HIS A 93 -0.12 -9.27 8.31
N LEU A 94 1.01 -9.81 7.84
CA LEU A 94 1.25 -11.26 7.73
C LEU A 94 1.21 -11.94 9.11
N ALA A 95 1.78 -11.32 10.14
CA ALA A 95 1.77 -11.85 11.51
C ALA A 95 0.35 -11.99 12.10
N LYS A 96 -0.61 -11.21 11.60
CA LYS A 96 -2.03 -11.29 11.98
C LYS A 96 -2.82 -12.29 11.12
N GLY A 97 -2.16 -13.09 10.29
CA GLY A 97 -2.79 -14.06 9.38
C GLY A 97 -3.23 -13.45 8.05
N GLY A 98 -2.78 -12.23 7.73
CA GLY A 98 -3.02 -11.59 6.44
C GLY A 98 -2.26 -12.25 5.29
N ILE A 99 -2.71 -11.98 4.07
CA ILE A 99 -2.09 -12.41 2.82
C ILE A 99 -1.68 -11.16 2.02
N VAL A 100 -0.51 -11.20 1.41
CA VAL A 100 -0.04 -10.16 0.49
C VAL A 100 0.33 -10.80 -0.84
N LEU A 101 -0.25 -10.28 -1.92
CA LEU A 101 0.17 -10.52 -3.30
C LEU A 101 0.76 -9.21 -3.82
N ALA A 102 2.04 -9.23 -4.18
CA ALA A 102 2.74 -8.04 -4.66
C ALA A 102 3.38 -8.29 -6.02
N ALA A 103 3.18 -7.35 -6.95
CA ALA A 103 3.94 -7.24 -8.18
C ALA A 103 5.07 -6.22 -7.97
N THR A 104 6.30 -6.59 -8.29
CA THR A 104 7.48 -5.75 -8.08
C THR A 104 8.62 -6.18 -8.99
N HIS A 105 9.43 -5.22 -9.44
CA HIS A 105 10.71 -5.48 -10.10
C HIS A 105 11.89 -5.71 -9.14
N GLN A 106 11.73 -5.38 -7.85
CA GLN A 106 12.78 -5.48 -6.84
C GLN A 106 12.36 -6.37 -5.66
N PRO A 107 13.30 -7.07 -5.00
CA PRO A 107 12.99 -7.85 -3.81
C PRO A 107 12.41 -6.97 -2.69
N LEU A 108 11.27 -7.37 -2.10
CA LEU A 108 10.62 -6.64 -1.00
C LEU A 108 11.30 -6.83 0.37
N GLY A 109 12.40 -7.58 0.43
CA GLY A 109 13.11 -7.86 1.70
C GLY A 109 12.36 -8.77 2.67
N LEU A 110 11.28 -9.42 2.23
CA LEU A 110 10.46 -10.32 3.06
C LEU A 110 11.10 -11.71 3.15
N LYS A 111 11.27 -12.24 4.37
CA LYS A 111 11.96 -13.51 4.61
C LYS A 111 11.21 -14.75 4.09
N ASN A 112 9.88 -14.71 4.11
CA ASN A 112 9.01 -15.86 3.84
C ASN A 112 8.15 -15.68 2.57
N ALA A 113 8.55 -14.81 1.65
CA ALA A 113 7.80 -14.60 0.41
C ALA A 113 8.03 -15.76 -0.56
N GLN A 114 6.95 -16.27 -1.16
CA GLN A 114 7.04 -17.12 -2.34
C GLN A 114 7.15 -16.22 -3.58
N GLU A 115 8.19 -16.43 -4.39
CA GLU A 115 8.44 -15.64 -5.60
C GLU A 115 8.00 -16.42 -6.84
N LEU A 116 7.17 -15.77 -7.66
CA LEU A 116 6.85 -16.24 -9.01
C LEU A 116 7.52 -15.33 -10.04
N LYS A 117 8.57 -15.82 -10.69
CA LYS A 117 9.25 -15.07 -11.75
C LYS A 117 8.47 -15.17 -13.06
N MET A 118 7.95 -14.04 -13.54
CA MET A 118 7.33 -13.94 -14.86
C MET A 118 8.41 -13.75 -15.93
N THR A 119 8.82 -14.82 -16.61
CA THR A 119 9.89 -14.79 -17.63
C THR A 119 9.42 -14.37 -19.03
N GLY A 120 8.24 -13.75 -19.15
CA GLY A 120 7.59 -13.44 -20.43
C GLY A 120 6.82 -14.63 -21.03
N PHE A 121 6.25 -14.43 -22.21
CA PHE A 121 5.55 -15.50 -22.94
C PHE A 121 6.57 -16.45 -23.57
N ALA A 122 6.72 -17.65 -23.01
CA ALA A 122 7.33 -18.75 -23.74
C ALA A 122 6.35 -19.19 -24.85
N GLY A 123 6.60 -18.76 -26.10
CA GLY A 123 5.79 -19.18 -27.25
C GLY A 123 5.45 -18.12 -28.30
N VAL A 124 6.02 -16.91 -28.27
CA VAL A 124 5.95 -16.03 -29.45
C VAL A 124 6.99 -16.50 -30.45
N ASP A 125 6.58 -17.44 -31.30
CA ASP A 125 7.32 -17.84 -32.48
C ASP A 125 7.61 -16.59 -33.32
N GLN A 126 8.87 -16.35 -33.67
CA GLN A 126 9.31 -15.21 -34.48
C GLN A 126 8.91 -15.39 -35.96
N GLY A 127 7.61 -15.55 -36.24
CA GLY A 127 7.19 -16.07 -37.56
C GLY A 127 5.82 -15.65 -38.10
N VAL A 128 5.10 -14.71 -37.50
CA VAL A 128 3.76 -14.34 -38.01
C VAL A 128 3.54 -12.84 -38.10
N TRP A 129 4.47 -12.12 -38.73
CA TRP A 129 4.19 -10.83 -39.37
C TRP A 129 5.05 -10.74 -40.63
N GLY A 130 4.68 -11.53 -41.63
CA GLY A 130 5.09 -11.37 -43.03
C GLY A 130 3.90 -10.91 -43.85
#